data_AF-A0A839SS21-F1
#
_entry.id   AF-A0A839SS21-F1
#
_cell.length_a   1.000
_cell.length_b   1.000
_cell.length_c   1.000
_cell.angle_alpha   90.00
_cell.angle_beta   90.00
_cell.angle_gamma   90.00
#
_symmetry.space_group_name_H-M   'P 1'
#
loop_
_entity.id
_entity.type
_entity.pdbx_description
1 polymer ?
#
loop_
_entity_poly.entity_id
_entity_poly.type
_entity_poly.pdbx_seq_one_letter_code
_entity_poly.pdbx_strand_id
1 'polypeptide(L)'
;MIILDFLIYNLASWYQDHRNQLKWSKPVERAVYVAGIITTLWSFSFWIGVNAFLHKAKTLNIPFIPFLIVGLVSIQLYKYIYDRKGRYERIVISLDKPFNVSPKVGQWVSIGFLFFSMVVPMLLTMIFA
;
A
#
# COMPACT_ATOMS: atom_id res chain seq x y z
N MET A 1 5.82 -3.12 11.59
CA MET A 1 5.64 -1.77 11.00
C MET A 1 6.78 -1.34 10.08
N ILE A 2 7.98 -1.93 10.18
CA ILE A 2 9.15 -1.58 9.35
C ILE A 2 8.87 -1.62 7.84
N ILE A 3 8.12 -2.61 7.35
CA ILE A 3 7.76 -2.72 5.92
C ILE A 3 6.85 -1.56 5.47
N LEU A 4 5.87 -1.19 6.29
CA LEU A 4 4.97 -0.07 5.99
C LEU A 4 5.70 1.27 6.08
N ASP A 5 6.62 1.41 7.04
CA ASP A 5 7.51 2.57 7.17
C ASP A 5 8.40 2.70 5.93
N PHE A 6 8.98 1.59 5.45
CA PHE A 6 9.76 1.54 4.23
C PHE A 6 8.94 1.96 3.01
N LEU A 7 7.75 1.38 2.85
CA LEU A 7 6.87 1.68 1.73
C LEU A 7 6.46 3.16 1.71
N ILE A 8 5.95 3.67 2.83
CA ILE A 8 5.48 5.05 2.93
C ILE A 8 6.63 6.04 2.74
N TYR A 9 7.79 5.79 3.35
CA TYR A 9 8.96 6.64 3.19
C TYR A 9 9.40 6.75 1.73
N ASN A 10 9.60 5.62 1.06
CA ASN A 10 10.11 5.60 -0.30
C ASN A 10 9.07 6.11 -1.31
N LEU A 11 7.78 5.82 -1.13
CA LEU A 11 6.72 6.41 -1.97
C LEU A 11 6.62 7.92 -1.77
N ALA A 12 6.67 8.41 -0.53
CA ALA A 12 6.63 9.85 -0.25
C ALA A 12 7.85 10.56 -0.85
N SER A 13 9.04 9.95 -0.77
CA SER A 13 10.26 10.45 -1.42
C SER A 13 10.09 10.51 -2.94
N TRP A 14 9.55 9.47 -3.57
CA TRP A 14 9.28 9.49 -5.01
C TRP A 14 8.32 10.63 -5.41
N TYR A 15 7.24 10.81 -4.65
CA TYR A 15 6.29 11.91 -4.87
C TYR A 15 6.88 13.30 -4.63
N GLN A 16 7.87 13.40 -3.74
CA GLN A 16 8.61 14.64 -3.48
C GLN A 16 9.51 14.99 -4.67
N ASP A 17 10.19 14.00 -5.25
CA ASP A 17 11.03 14.18 -6.45
C ASP A 17 10.19 14.51 -7.71
N HIS A 18 8.94 14.03 -7.76
CA HIS A 18 8.02 14.21 -8.90
C HIS A 18 6.88 15.21 -8.61
N ARG A 19 7.15 16.21 -7.76
CA ARG A 19 6.15 17.17 -7.23
C ARG A 19 5.37 17.95 -8.29
N ASN A 20 5.88 18.04 -9.51
CA ASN A 20 5.25 18.78 -10.60
C ASN A 20 3.99 18.09 -11.16
N GLN A 21 3.80 16.79 -10.90
CA GLN A 21 2.69 16.03 -11.50
C GLN A 21 1.36 16.22 -10.77
N LEU A 22 1.40 16.43 -9.45
CA LEU A 22 0.22 16.63 -8.61
C LEU A 22 0.63 17.64 -7.52
N LYS A 23 -0.12 18.73 -7.32
CA LYS A 23 0.19 19.77 -6.29
C LYS A 23 -0.83 19.84 -5.15
N TRP A 24 -1.95 19.16 -5.27
CA TRP A 24 -3.13 19.32 -4.39
C TRP A 24 -3.06 18.57 -3.06
N SER A 25 -2.03 17.75 -2.83
CA SER A 25 -1.85 16.98 -1.58
C SER A 25 -0.38 16.85 -1.20
N LYS A 26 -0.08 16.61 0.08
CA LYS A 26 1.31 16.39 0.51
C LYS A 26 1.83 15.04 -0.02
N PRO A 27 3.15 14.90 -0.27
CA PRO A 27 3.73 13.61 -0.71
C PRO A 27 3.40 12.44 0.23
N VAL A 28 3.40 12.68 1.54
CA VAL A 28 3.07 11.64 2.53
C VAL A 28 1.61 11.22 2.48
N GLU A 29 0.69 12.15 2.21
CA GLU A 29 -0.74 11.83 2.08
C GLU A 29 -0.97 10.92 0.88
N ARG A 30 -0.27 11.15 -0.23
CA ARG A 30 -0.32 10.27 -1.42
C ARG A 30 0.22 8.89 -1.12
N ALA A 31 1.37 8.81 -0.45
CA ALA A 31 1.94 7.53 -0.03
C ALA A 31 0.98 6.74 0.88
N VAL A 32 0.29 7.43 1.79
CA VAL A 32 -0.76 6.86 2.65
C VAL A 32 -1.95 6.35 1.84
N TYR A 33 -2.44 7.10 0.85
CA TYR A 33 -3.51 6.65 -0.03
C TYR A 33 -3.13 5.39 -0.79
N VAL A 34 -1.92 5.36 -1.36
CA VAL A 34 -1.39 4.19 -2.06
C VAL A 34 -1.25 2.99 -1.13
N ALA A 35 -0.72 3.19 0.08
CA ALA A 35 -0.63 2.12 1.07
C ALA A 35 -2.00 1.55 1.44
N GLY A 36 -3.03 2.39 1.57
CA GLY A 36 -4.40 1.94 1.81
C GLY A 36 -4.99 1.12 0.65
N ILE A 37 -4.72 1.54 -0.60
CA ILE A 37 -5.10 0.77 -1.80
C ILE A 37 -4.40 -0.59 -1.80
N ILE A 38 -3.10 -0.64 -1.54
CA ILE A 38 -2.32 -1.87 -1.42
C ILE A 38 -2.94 -2.80 -0.37
N THR A 39 -3.23 -2.29 0.83
CA THR A 39 -3.87 -3.09 1.88
C THR A 39 -5.22 -3.66 1.43
N THR A 40 -6.00 -2.90 0.66
CA THR A 40 -7.27 -3.36 0.11
C THR A 40 -7.07 -4.52 -0.87
N LEU A 41 -6.13 -4.38 -1.80
CA LEU A 41 -5.81 -5.38 -2.82
C LEU A 41 -5.27 -6.68 -2.21
N TRP A 42 -4.43 -6.58 -1.18
CA TRP A 42 -3.94 -7.73 -0.45
C TRP A 42 -5.03 -8.41 0.39
N SER A 43 -5.92 -7.64 1.02
CA SER A 43 -7.08 -8.20 1.74
C SER A 43 -7.99 -8.96 0.80
N PHE A 44 -8.21 -8.42 -0.40
CA PHE A 44 -8.98 -9.06 -1.46
C PHE A 44 -8.31 -10.34 -1.97
N SER A 45 -7.00 -10.29 -2.26
CA SER A 45 -6.21 -11.46 -2.66
C SER A 45 -6.23 -12.57 -1.61
N PHE A 46 -6.08 -12.19 -0.34
CA PHE A 46 -6.15 -13.10 0.79
C PHE A 46 -7.52 -13.77 0.88
N TRP A 47 -8.60 -13.01 0.72
CA TRP A 47 -9.95 -13.56 0.74
C TRP A 47 -10.18 -14.57 -0.39
N ILE A 48 -9.72 -14.28 -1.62
CA ILE A 48 -9.79 -15.23 -2.74
C ILE A 48 -9.03 -16.51 -2.39
N GLY A 49 -7.78 -16.39 -1.94
CA GLY A 49 -6.93 -17.54 -1.60
C GLY A 49 -7.53 -18.41 -0.50
N VAL A 50 -8.05 -17.80 0.56
CA VAL A 50 -8.71 -18.52 1.67
C VAL A 50 -9.96 -19.25 1.18
N ASN A 51 -10.80 -18.61 0.38
CA ASN A 51 -12.01 -19.27 -0.12
C ASN A 51 -11.70 -20.38 -1.13
N ALA A 52 -10.74 -20.18 -2.02
CA ALA A 52 -10.28 -21.20 -2.95
C ALA A 52 -9.71 -22.43 -2.20
N PHE A 53 -8.95 -22.20 -1.12
CA PHE A 53 -8.37 -23.28 -0.32
C PHE A 53 -9.41 -24.02 0.53
N LEU A 54 -10.23 -23.28 1.29
CA LEU A 54 -11.17 -23.88 2.25
C LEU A 54 -12.41 -24.48 1.58
N HIS A 55 -12.97 -23.79 0.59
CA HIS A 55 -14.24 -24.19 -0.01
C HIS A 55 -14.05 -24.96 -1.32
N LYS A 56 -12.79 -25.10 -1.80
CA LYS A 56 -12.46 -25.64 -3.14
C LYS A 56 -13.36 -25.05 -4.23
N ALA A 57 -13.78 -23.81 -4.03
CA ALA A 57 -14.82 -23.19 -4.83
C ALA A 57 -14.24 -22.87 -6.21
N LYS A 58 -14.90 -23.34 -7.26
CA LYS A 58 -14.59 -22.98 -8.66
C LYS A 58 -15.16 -21.61 -9.05
N THR A 59 -16.11 -21.10 -8.27
CA THR A 59 -16.79 -19.82 -8.49
C THR A 59 -16.93 -19.10 -7.16
N LEU A 60 -16.40 -17.88 -7.07
CA LEU A 60 -16.40 -17.08 -5.85
C LEU A 60 -17.40 -15.93 -5.96
N ASN A 61 -18.33 -15.84 -5.00
CA ASN A 61 -19.17 -14.65 -4.86
C ASN A 61 -18.42 -13.59 -4.04
N ILE A 62 -17.92 -12.56 -4.71
CA ILE A 62 -17.06 -11.53 -4.11
C ILE A 62 -17.92 -10.46 -3.39
N PRO A 63 -17.81 -10.31 -2.06
CA PRO A 63 -18.50 -9.24 -1.35
C PRO A 63 -17.70 -7.93 -1.45
N PHE A 64 -18.03 -7.07 -2.41
CA PHE A 64 -17.30 -5.82 -2.67
C PHE A 64 -17.32 -4.81 -1.52
N ILE A 65 -18.46 -4.69 -0.81
CA ILE A 65 -18.67 -3.67 0.24
C ILE A 65 -17.65 -3.79 1.39
N PRO A 66 -17.41 -4.98 1.98
CA PRO A 66 -16.38 -5.17 3.00
C PRO A 66 -14.98 -4.67 2.59
N PHE A 67 -14.54 -4.92 1.35
CA PHE A 67 -13.21 -4.48 0.89
C PHE A 67 -13.12 -2.96 0.77
N LEU A 68 -14.19 -2.31 0.33
CA LEU A 68 -14.26 -0.85 0.29
C LEU A 68 -14.16 -0.25 1.70
N ILE A 69 -14.83 -0.84 2.69
CA ILE A 69 -14.74 -0.43 4.09
C ILE A 69 -13.31 -0.61 4.61
N VAL A 70 -12.69 -1.77 4.37
CA VAL A 70 -11.29 -2.05 4.78
C VAL A 70 -10.33 -1.01 4.19
N GLY A 71 -10.50 -0.66 2.92
CA GLY A 71 -9.67 0.35 2.26
C GLY A 71 -9.81 1.73 2.88
N LEU A 72 -11.05 2.19 3.07
CA LEU A 72 -11.32 3.49 3.69
C LEU A 72 -10.78 3.56 5.13
N VAL A 73 -11.01 2.53 5.93
CA VAL A 73 -10.51 2.44 7.31
C VAL A 73 -8.98 2.45 7.33
N SER A 74 -8.33 1.68 6.44
CA SER A 74 -6.87 1.61 6.33
C SER A 74 -6.27 2.97 5.97
N ILE A 75 -6.85 3.68 5.01
CA ILE A 75 -6.42 5.03 4.63
C ILE A 75 -6.49 5.99 5.83
N GLN A 76 -7.62 6.01 6.55
CA GLN A 76 -7.79 6.90 7.71
C GLN A 76 -6.80 6.55 8.83
N LEU A 77 -6.59 5.26 9.08
CA LEU A 77 -5.64 4.78 10.07
C LEU A 77 -4.20 5.19 9.71
N TYR A 78 -3.79 4.99 8.46
CA TYR A 78 -2.46 5.37 8.00
C TYR A 78 -2.27 6.89 7.99
N LYS A 79 -3.30 7.65 7.60
CA LYS A 79 -3.27 9.12 7.69
C LYS A 79 -3.09 9.58 9.14
N TYR A 80 -3.82 8.96 10.07
CA TYR A 80 -3.66 9.25 11.49
C TYR A 80 -2.23 8.94 11.99
N ILE A 81 -1.68 7.78 11.65
CA ILE A 81 -0.36 7.35 12.14
C ILE A 81 0.77 8.16 11.52
N TYR A 82 0.79 8.34 10.21
CA TYR A 82 1.93 8.87 9.48
C TYR A 82 1.93 10.39 9.36
N ASP A 83 0.77 11.02 9.21
CA ASP A 83 0.63 12.47 9.10
C ASP A 83 0.26 13.08 10.46
N ARG A 84 -0.88 12.72 11.07
CA ARG A 84 -1.33 13.39 12.32
C ARG A 84 -0.45 13.10 13.55
N LYS A 85 -0.01 11.84 13.75
CA LYS A 85 0.84 11.44 14.88
C LYS A 85 2.33 11.68 14.60
N GLY A 86 2.67 12.21 13.43
CA GLY A 86 4.02 12.58 13.05
C GLY A 86 5.01 11.40 12.94
N ARG A 87 4.55 10.20 12.56
CA ARG A 87 5.46 9.04 12.40
C ARG A 87 6.39 9.22 11.21
N TYR A 88 5.94 9.85 10.13
CA TYR A 88 6.78 10.09 8.96
C TYR A 88 7.97 10.99 9.29
N GLU A 89 7.73 12.09 9.99
CA GLU A 89 8.77 13.03 10.44
C GLU A 89 9.77 12.34 11.34
N ARG A 90 9.32 11.45 12.23
CA ARG A 90 10.23 10.62 13.02
C ARG A 90 11.11 9.74 12.15
N ILE A 91 10.58 9.08 11.12
CA ILE A 91 11.37 8.24 10.22
C ILE A 91 12.44 9.08 9.48
N VAL A 92 12.07 10.28 9.03
CA VAL A 92 12.97 11.18 8.32
C VAL A 92 14.06 11.77 9.23
N ILE A 93 13.71 12.17 10.46
CA ILE A 93 14.63 12.85 11.39
C ILE A 93 15.52 11.87 12.17
N SER A 94 14.96 10.72 12.59
CA SER A 94 15.69 9.78 13.46
C SER A 94 16.75 8.97 12.75
N LEU A 95 16.79 9.01 11.41
CA LEU A 95 17.65 8.14 10.63
C LEU A 95 18.31 8.94 9.50
N ASP A 96 19.59 9.21 9.65
CA ASP A 96 20.44 9.81 8.60
C ASP A 96 20.40 8.96 7.30
N LYS A 97 20.17 7.66 7.46
CA LYS A 97 19.67 6.73 6.43
C LYS A 97 18.59 5.82 7.04
N PRO A 98 17.28 6.06 6.80
CA PRO A 98 16.22 5.27 7.41
C PRO A 98 16.25 3.79 7.06
N PHE A 99 16.87 3.48 5.93
CA PHE A 99 17.10 2.11 5.49
C PHE A 99 18.51 2.01 4.90
N ASN A 100 19.19 0.87 5.08
CA ASN A 100 20.49 0.55 4.49
C ASN A 100 20.41 0.28 2.97
N VAL A 101 19.65 1.11 2.25
CA VAL A 101 19.37 1.00 0.83
C VAL A 101 19.44 2.40 0.23
N SER A 102 19.92 2.54 -1.01
CA SER A 102 19.90 3.84 -1.68
C SER A 102 18.46 4.32 -1.90
N PRO A 103 18.16 5.63 -1.80
CA PRO A 103 16.80 6.16 -1.97
C PRO A 103 16.16 5.74 -3.31
N LYS A 104 16.92 5.81 -4.41
CA LYS A 104 16.44 5.39 -5.73
C LYS A 104 16.04 3.91 -5.77
N VAL A 105 16.86 3.02 -5.20
CA VAL A 105 16.52 1.60 -5.14
C VAL A 105 15.29 1.38 -4.28
N GLY A 106 15.17 2.06 -3.13
CA GLY A 106 13.99 1.95 -2.27
C GLY A 106 12.69 2.43 -2.94
N GLN A 107 12.76 3.50 -3.73
CA GLN A 107 11.66 3.98 -4.58
C GLN A 107 11.25 2.93 -5.61
N TRP A 108 12.21 2.39 -6.38
CA TRP A 108 11.92 1.35 -7.38
C TRP A 108 11.34 0.08 -6.78
N VAL A 109 11.85 -0.37 -5.63
CA VAL A 109 11.30 -1.52 -4.90
C VAL A 109 9.85 -1.24 -4.49
N SER A 110 9.56 -0.05 -3.98
CA SER A 110 8.20 0.34 -3.60
C SER A 110 7.23 0.41 -4.79
N ILE A 111 7.69 0.91 -5.94
CA ILE A 111 6.90 0.95 -7.18
C ILE A 111 6.68 -0.46 -7.73
N GLY A 112 7.73 -1.30 -7.73
CA GLY A 112 7.62 -2.71 -8.12
C GLY A 112 6.63 -3.46 -7.23
N PHE A 113 6.65 -3.20 -5.93
CA PHE A 113 5.69 -3.76 -4.98
C PHE A 113 4.25 -3.28 -5.22
N LEU A 114 4.05 -2.00 -5.57
CA LEU A 114 2.76 -1.48 -5.99
C LEU A 114 2.22 -2.24 -7.21
N PHE A 115 3.06 -2.38 -8.24
CA PHE A 115 2.69 -3.10 -9.46
C PHE A 115 2.34 -4.56 -9.16
N PHE A 116 3.17 -5.24 -8.37
CA PHE A 116 2.91 -6.60 -7.91
C PHE A 116 1.58 -6.72 -7.15
N SER A 117 1.28 -5.74 -6.28
CA SER A 117 0.02 -5.70 -5.52
C SER A 117 -1.22 -5.54 -6.41
N MET A 118 -1.09 -5.01 -7.62
CA MET A 118 -2.17 -4.96 -8.62
C MET A 118 -2.28 -6.26 -9.42
N VAL A 119 -1.14 -6.86 -9.79
CA VAL A 119 -1.11 -8.07 -10.62
C VAL A 119 -1.63 -9.30 -9.87
N VAL A 120 -1.26 -9.48 -8.59
CA VAL A 120 -1.68 -10.64 -7.78
C VAL A 120 -3.19 -10.83 -7.71
N PRO A 121 -4.01 -9.84 -7.30
CA PRO A 121 -5.45 -10.01 -7.24
C PRO A 121 -6.05 -10.27 -8.63
N MET A 122 -5.52 -9.65 -9.69
CA MET A 122 -5.96 -9.89 -11.06
C MET A 122 -5.76 -11.35 -11.49
N LEU A 123 -4.57 -11.90 -11.25
CA LEU A 123 -4.28 -13.31 -11.55
C LEU A 123 -5.17 -14.26 -10.72
N LEU A 124 -5.35 -13.98 -9.43
CA LEU A 124 -6.21 -14.78 -8.56
C LEU A 124 -7.67 -14.76 -9.03
N THR A 125 -8.19 -13.60 -9.44
CA THR A 125 -9.52 -13.54 -10.04
C THR A 125 -9.60 -14.33 -11.36
N MET A 126 -8.60 -14.28 -12.22
CA MET A 126 -8.63 -15.05 -13.48
C MET A 126 -8.62 -16.57 -13.27
N ILE A 127 -8.00 -17.05 -12.19
CA ILE A 127 -7.89 -18.48 -11.89
C ILE A 127 -9.15 -18.99 -11.16
N PHE A 128 -9.78 -18.17 -10.33
CA PHE A 128 -10.83 -18.60 -9.39
C PHE A 128 -12.20 -17.91 -9.55
N ALA A 129 -12.34 -16.95 -10.46
CA ALA A 129 -13.62 -16.32 -10.80
C ALA A 129 -14.30 -17.01 -11.99
#